data_AF-I4B0D0-F1
#
_entry.id   AF-I4B0D0-F1
#
_cell.length_a   1.000
_cell.length_b   1.000
_cell.length_c   1.000
_cell.angle_alpha   90.00
_cell.angle_beta   90.00
_cell.angle_gamma   90.00
#
_symmetry.space_group_name_H-M   'P 1'
#
loop_
_entity.id
_entity.type
_entity.pdbx_description
1 polymer ?
#
loop_
_entity_poly.entity_id
_entity_poly.type
_entity_poly.pdbx_seq_one_letter_code
_entity_poly.pdbx_strand_id
1 'polypeptide(L)'
;MTVQQQTQVGALEVPAEFQIKHIDEAYVQCVRPDQLTVFLDRGSDEVSTKLNYVRIHGTKEQVIKTVGLVRGMQAALNFAMKYCDELVPQLRDDIHRALSQIKVLAEP
;
A
#
# COMPACT_ATOMS: atom_id res chain seq x y z
N MET A 1 -4.46 -31.34 -0.11
CA MET A 1 -4.97 -30.14 0.59
C MET A 1 -3.78 -29.24 0.83
N THR A 2 -3.66 -28.15 0.08
CA THR A 2 -2.49 -27.27 0.20
C THR A 2 -2.75 -26.34 1.39
N VAL A 3 -1.97 -26.52 2.45
CA VAL A 3 -1.97 -25.62 3.61
C VAL A 3 -1.57 -24.25 3.07
N GLN A 4 -2.50 -23.30 3.01
CA GLN A 4 -2.14 -21.89 2.79
C GLN A 4 -1.36 -21.45 4.02
N GLN A 5 -0.03 -21.41 3.91
CA GLN A 5 0.81 -20.81 4.92
C GLN A 5 0.39 -19.34 5.05
N GLN A 6 -0.08 -18.96 6.24
CA GLN A 6 -0.25 -17.56 6.62
C GLN A 6 1.08 -16.84 6.32
N THR A 7 1.06 -15.97 5.31
CA THR A 7 2.24 -15.22 4.92
C THR A 7 2.13 -13.84 5.54
N GLN A 8 3.07 -13.51 6.41
CA GLN A 8 3.17 -12.18 7.01
C GLN A 8 3.82 -11.22 6.01
N VAL A 9 3.25 -10.02 5.85
CA VAL A 9 3.74 -8.97 4.95
C VAL A 9 3.95 -7.70 5.76
N GLY A 10 5.21 -7.44 6.13
CA GLY A 10 5.54 -6.39 7.09
C GLY A 10 4.92 -6.70 8.46
N ALA A 11 4.09 -5.79 8.97
CA ALA A 11 3.34 -5.98 10.22
C ALA A 11 1.96 -6.62 10.02
N LEU A 12 1.50 -6.82 8.78
CA LEU A 12 0.14 -7.26 8.47
C LEU A 12 0.12 -8.72 8.04
N GLU A 13 -0.90 -9.46 8.49
CA GLU A 13 -1.18 -10.80 7.98
C GLU A 13 -1.98 -10.71 6.68
N VAL A 14 -1.58 -11.49 5.67
CA VAL A 14 -2.39 -11.63 4.46
C VAL A 14 -3.65 -12.42 4.83
N PRO A 15 -4.87 -11.90 4.58
CA PRO A 15 -6.09 -12.62 4.91
C PRO A 15 -6.17 -13.96 4.18
N ALA A 16 -6.69 -14.98 4.85
CA ALA A 16 -6.72 -16.36 4.36
C ALA A 16 -7.49 -16.49 3.02
N GLU A 17 -8.47 -15.62 2.79
CA GLU A 17 -9.26 -15.57 1.56
C GLU A 17 -8.51 -14.98 0.36
N PHE A 18 -7.30 -14.42 0.55
CA PHE A 18 -6.48 -13.92 -0.53
C PHE A 18 -5.66 -15.05 -1.14
N GLN A 19 -5.61 -15.10 -2.48
CA GLN A 19 -4.76 -16.04 -3.18
C GLN A 19 -3.39 -15.39 -3.48
N ILE A 20 -2.34 -15.84 -2.80
CA ILE A 20 -0.97 -15.44 -3.10
C ILE A 20 -0.57 -15.96 -4.49
N LYS A 21 -0.05 -15.08 -5.34
CA LYS A 21 0.43 -15.40 -6.69
C LYS A 21 1.95 -15.37 -6.79
N HIS A 22 2.57 -14.39 -6.12
CA HIS A 22 4.01 -14.19 -6.18
C HIS A 22 4.49 -13.54 -4.89
N ILE A 23 5.69 -13.92 -4.45
CA ILE A 23 6.37 -13.33 -3.31
C ILE A 23 7.70 -12.80 -3.84
N ASP A 24 7.89 -11.49 -3.70
CA ASP A 24 9.11 -10.77 -4.03
C ASP A 24 9.77 -10.27 -2.73
N GLU A 25 10.97 -9.70 -2.84
CA GLU A 25 11.65 -9.03 -1.73
C GLU A 25 10.92 -7.75 -1.31
N ALA A 26 10.38 -7.01 -2.27
CA ALA A 26 9.71 -5.73 -2.01
C ALA A 26 8.21 -5.87 -1.68
N TYR A 27 7.55 -6.90 -2.21
CA TYR A 27 6.09 -7.03 -2.11
C TYR A 27 5.61 -8.49 -2.15
N VAL A 28 4.34 -8.68 -1.80
CA VAL A 28 3.59 -9.91 -2.04
C VAL A 28 2.40 -9.61 -2.94
N GLN A 29 2.32 -10.31 -4.07
CA GLN A 29 1.22 -10.19 -5.01
C GLN A 29 0.11 -11.17 -4.62
N CYS A 30 -1.09 -10.63 -4.43
CA CYS A 30 -2.27 -11.39 -4.06
C CYS A 30 -3.44 -11.09 -5.00
N VAL A 31 -4.34 -12.04 -5.15
CA VAL A 31 -5.67 -11.84 -5.73
C VAL A 31 -6.69 -11.90 -4.60
N ARG A 32 -7.47 -10.83 -4.44
CA ARG A 32 -8.59 -10.72 -3.49
C ARG A 32 -9.79 -11.59 -3.92
N PRO A 33 -10.73 -11.88 -3.01
CA PRO A 33 -12.00 -12.55 -3.36
C PRO A 33 -12.82 -11.81 -4.42
N ASP A 34 -12.67 -10.48 -4.53
CA ASP A 34 -13.33 -9.67 -5.56
C ASP A 34 -12.56 -9.63 -6.89
N GLN A 35 -11.55 -10.48 -7.07
CA GLN A 35 -10.67 -10.58 -8.24
C GLN A 35 -9.76 -9.37 -8.46
N LEU A 36 -9.64 -8.44 -7.51
CA LEU A 36 -8.63 -7.39 -7.59
C LEU A 36 -7.24 -7.97 -7.29
N THR A 37 -6.28 -7.73 -8.18
CA THR A 37 -4.87 -8.00 -7.89
C THR A 37 -4.29 -6.83 -7.09
N VAL A 38 -3.69 -7.13 -5.94
CA VAL A 38 -3.03 -6.15 -5.08
C VAL A 38 -1.61 -6.57 -4.80
N PHE A 39 -0.76 -5.57 -4.54
CA PHE A 39 0.65 -5.75 -4.22
C PHE A 39 0.87 -5.20 -2.81
N LEU A 40 0.99 -6.09 -1.84
CA LEU A 40 1.17 -5.75 -0.44
C LEU A 40 2.66 -5.50 -0.18
N ASP A 41 3.01 -4.29 0.24
CA ASP A 41 4.39 -3.87 0.46
C ASP A 41 4.97 -4.57 1.69
N ARG A 42 6.19 -5.10 1.58
CA ARG A 42 6.87 -5.75 2.73
C ARG A 42 7.54 -4.77 3.69
N GLY A 43 7.57 -3.48 3.32
CA GLY A 43 8.09 -2.40 4.17
C GLY A 43 7.24 -2.19 5.42
N SER A 44 7.90 -1.76 6.50
CA SER A 44 7.27 -1.45 7.79
C SER A 44 7.07 0.05 8.03
N ASP A 45 7.35 0.89 7.03
CA ASP A 45 7.10 2.33 7.13
C ASP A 45 5.60 2.66 7.14
N GLU A 46 5.27 3.86 7.60
CA GLU A 46 3.88 4.31 7.74
C GLU A 46 3.10 4.26 6.41
N VAL A 47 3.76 4.61 5.29
CA VAL A 47 3.11 4.60 3.98
C VAL A 47 2.77 3.17 3.57
N SER A 48 3.73 2.26 3.67
CA SER A 48 3.52 0.84 3.36
C SER A 48 2.41 0.25 4.21
N THR A 49 2.41 0.53 5.52
CA THR A 49 1.36 0.06 6.46
C THR A 49 -0.02 0.57 6.07
N LYS A 50 -0.17 1.88 5.85
CA LYS A 50 -1.46 2.50 5.51
C LYS A 50 -1.96 2.06 4.12
N LEU A 51 -1.08 1.96 3.14
CA LEU A 51 -1.48 1.53 1.80
C LEU A 51 -1.84 0.04 1.77
N ASN A 52 -1.15 -0.81 2.53
CA ASN A 52 -1.53 -2.21 2.68
C ASN A 52 -2.91 -2.34 3.32
N TYR A 53 -3.20 -1.57 4.37
CA TYR A 53 -4.54 -1.51 4.96
C TYR A 53 -5.61 -1.18 3.91
N VAL A 54 -5.38 -0.15 3.09
CA VAL A 54 -6.31 0.20 2.00
C VAL A 54 -6.45 -0.92 0.98
N ARG A 55 -5.34 -1.55 0.56
CA ARG A 55 -5.36 -2.67 -0.39
C ARG A 55 -6.13 -3.88 0.13
N ILE A 56 -6.06 -4.14 1.42
CA ILE A 56 -6.75 -5.27 2.07
C ILE A 56 -8.25 -4.95 2.23
N HIS A 57 -8.58 -3.80 2.81
CA HIS A 57 -9.95 -3.52 3.28
C HIS A 57 -10.78 -2.60 2.38
N GLY A 58 -10.13 -1.83 1.49
CA GLY A 58 -10.81 -0.84 0.65
C GLY A 58 -11.60 -1.48 -0.49
N THR A 59 -12.62 -0.76 -0.98
CA THR A 59 -13.26 -1.09 -2.27
C THR A 59 -12.26 -0.94 -3.42
N LYS A 60 -12.51 -1.57 -4.57
CA LYS A 60 -11.65 -1.42 -5.76
C LYS A 60 -11.37 0.05 -6.10
N GLU A 61 -12.42 0.88 -6.02
CA GLU A 61 -12.30 2.32 -6.26
C GLU A 61 -11.38 3.01 -5.26
N GLN A 62 -11.55 2.72 -3.96
CA GLN A 62 -10.69 3.27 -2.91
C GLN A 62 -9.23 2.83 -3.09
N VAL A 63 -8.98 1.56 -3.41
CA VAL A 63 -7.63 1.06 -3.68
C VAL A 63 -7.00 1.81 -4.85
N ILE A 64 -7.68 1.87 -5.99
CA ILE A 64 -7.16 2.51 -7.21
C ILE A 64 -6.88 3.99 -6.95
N LYS A 65 -7.83 4.73 -6.38
CA LYS A 65 -7.69 6.17 -6.13
C LYS A 65 -6.57 6.46 -5.13
N THR A 66 -6.60 5.81 -3.96
CA THR A 66 -5.67 6.13 -2.87
C THR A 66 -4.24 5.68 -3.18
N VAL A 67 -4.06 4.44 -3.66
CA VAL A 67 -2.72 3.93 -4.00
C VAL A 67 -2.15 4.72 -5.18
N GLY A 68 -2.95 4.98 -6.22
CA GLY A 68 -2.52 5.76 -7.38
C GLY A 68 -2.09 7.18 -7.00
N LEU A 69 -2.88 7.86 -6.16
CA LEU A 69 -2.56 9.20 -5.67
C LEU A 69 -1.25 9.20 -4.87
N VAL A 70 -1.13 8.37 -3.84
CA VAL A 70 0.04 8.37 -2.95
C VAL A 70 1.31 7.92 -3.67
N ARG A 71 1.26 6.82 -4.43
CA ARG A 71 2.44 6.33 -5.19
C ARG A 71 2.82 7.30 -6.31
N GLY A 72 1.85 7.96 -6.94
CA GLY A 72 2.10 9.04 -7.90
C GLY A 72 2.83 10.23 -7.28
N MET A 73 2.40 10.67 -6.09
CA MET A 73 3.09 11.74 -5.36
C MET A 73 4.49 11.33 -4.90
N GLN A 74 4.71 10.08 -4.48
CA GLN A 74 6.06 9.59 -4.16
C GLN A 74 6.97 9.58 -5.39
N ALA A 75 6.45 9.19 -6.56
CA ALA A 75 7.21 9.28 -7.80
C ALA A 75 7.55 10.74 -8.16
N ALA A 76 6.59 11.65 -8.02
CA ALA A 76 6.81 13.08 -8.21
C ALA A 76 7.86 13.64 -7.22
N LEU A 77 7.79 13.25 -5.94
CA LEU A 77 8.74 13.65 -4.90
C LEU A 77 10.16 13.19 -5.25
N ASN A 78 10.33 11.95 -5.68
CA ASN A 78 11.63 11.41 -6.08
C ASN A 78 12.24 12.17 -7.28
N PHE A 79 11.39 12.67 -8.19
CA PHE A 79 11.83 13.49 -9.31
C PHE A 79 12.15 14.92 -8.88
N ALA A 80 11.31 15.52 -8.03
CA ALA A 80 11.50 16.86 -7.47
C ALA A 80 12.82 16.96 -6.70
N MET A 81 13.17 15.97 -5.87
CA MET A 81 14.43 15.91 -5.14
C MET A 81 15.70 15.91 -6.02
N LYS A 82 15.56 15.69 -7.34
CA LYS A 82 16.69 15.71 -8.28
C LYS A 82 16.70 16.95 -9.16
N TYR A 83 15.54 17.54 -9.42
CA TYR A 83 15.38 18.52 -10.50
C TYR A 83 14.58 19.78 -10.10
N CYS A 84 13.94 19.79 -8.93
CA CYS A 84 13.07 20.89 -8.48
C CYS A 84 12.90 20.86 -6.95
N ASP A 85 13.95 21.24 -6.22
CA ASP A 85 13.98 21.18 -4.75
C ASP A 85 12.89 22.05 -4.08
N GLU A 86 12.47 23.13 -4.75
CA GLU A 86 11.40 24.02 -4.29
C GLU A 86 10.06 23.30 -4.08
N LEU A 87 9.81 22.22 -4.83
CA LEU A 87 8.55 21.47 -4.77
C LEU A 87 8.55 20.37 -3.70
N VAL A 88 9.72 20.02 -3.16
CA VAL A 88 9.89 18.93 -2.19
C VAL A 88 9.06 19.11 -0.91
N PRO A 89 9.01 20.29 -0.26
CA PRO A 89 8.20 20.48 0.94
C PRO A 89 6.71 20.25 0.66
N GLN A 90 6.19 20.83 -0.41
CA GLN A 90 4.78 20.71 -0.80
C GLN A 90 4.39 19.25 -1.06
N LEU A 91 5.20 18.50 -1.80
CA LEU A 91 4.92 17.09 -2.09
C LEU A 91 4.95 16.21 -0.85
N ARG A 92 5.83 16.49 0.12
CA ARG A 92 5.85 15.79 1.41
C ARG A 92 4.55 16.06 2.19
N ASP A 93 4.12 17.31 2.25
CA ASP A 93 2.88 17.70 2.93
C ASP A 93 1.64 17.09 2.26
N ASP A 94 1.60 17.04 0.94
CA ASP A 94 0.50 16.44 0.20
C ASP A 94 0.42 14.92 0.41
N ILE A 95 1.56 14.22 0.45
CA ILE A 95 1.62 12.80 0.84
C ILE A 95 1.09 12.62 2.26
N HIS A 96 1.57 13.42 3.22
CA HIS A 96 1.14 13.32 4.60
C HIS A 96 -0.37 13.56 4.74
N ARG A 97 -0.91 14.56 4.03
CA ARG A 97 -2.35 14.86 3.99
C ARG A 97 -3.17 13.74 3.36
N ALA A 98 -2.68 13.11 2.29
CA ALA A 98 -3.36 11.96 1.70
C ALA A 98 -3.38 10.77 2.68
N LEU A 99 -2.29 10.54 3.40
CA LEU A 99 -2.18 9.47 4.40
C LEU A 99 -3.00 9.73 5.68
N SER A 100 -3.26 10.99 6.06
CA SER A 100 -4.05 11.31 7.25
C SER A 100 -5.54 11.04 7.05
N GLN A 101 -6.00 11.00 5.80
CA GLN A 101 -7.38 10.62 5.45
C GLN A 101 -7.62 9.11 5.50
N ILE A 102 -6.54 8.31 5.45
CA ILE A 102 -6.61 6.87 5.61
C ILE A 102 -6.82 6.59 7.10
N LYS A 103 -8.08 6.39 7.48
CA LYS A 103 -8.44 5.85 8.79
C LYS A 103 -8.03 4.39 8.80
N VAL A 104 -6.84 4.10 9.34
CA VAL A 104 -6.54 2.76 9.82
C VAL A 104 -7.48 2.55 11.00
N LEU A 105 -8.39 1.58 10.90
CA LEU A 105 -9.06 1.09 12.11
C LEU A 105 -7.91 0.61 13.01
N ALA A 106 -7.60 1.37 14.05
CA ALA A 106 -6.71 0.88 15.09
C ALA A 106 -7.34 -0.43 15.59
N GLU A 107 -6.65 -1.54 15.41
CA GLU A 107 -7.01 -2.84 16.00
C GLU A 107 -6.90 -2.76 17.53
N PRO A 108 -7.51 -3.68 18.30
CA PRO A 108 -8.83 -4.29 18.21
C PRO A 108 -9.86 -3.68 19.19
#